data_AF-Q9PER8-F1
#
_entry.id   AF-Q9PER8-F1
#
_cell.length_a   1.000
_cell.length_b   1.000
_cell.length_c   1.000
_cell.angle_alpha   90.00
_cell.angle_beta   90.00
_cell.angle_gamma   90.00
#
_symmetry.space_group_name_H-M   'P 1'
#
loop_
_entity.id
_entity.type
_entity.pdbx_description
1 polymer ?
#
loop_
_entity_poly.entity_id
_entity_poly.type
_entity_poly.pdbx_seq_one_letter_code
_entity_poly.pdbx_strand_id
1 'polypeptide(L)'
;MTPGKRTYVLDTNVLIHDPTALFKFEEHDVFLPMQVIEELDNTKKGSSEISRNARQVSRFLDELINNTNADQIKAGIPLSPPESIQLKDQCGIGRLYFQIHSTKHGNPLQNIVADNNILAAVLTLHEQHPKLSVILVSKDINLRIKASISGLIAEDYENDRALDDFSLLFSGVSALPEDFWKKHHQDLRSWNDKGCTYCEIALQKEEEWYPNQDLYLPGEENIELRVLQVLDNRKVTLKLVNDFRND
;
A
#
# COMPACT_ATOMS: atom_id res chain seq x y z
N MET A 1 -1.18 33.83 -10.16
CA MET A 1 -0.85 33.68 -8.73
C MET A 1 0.28 32.67 -8.67
N THR A 2 1.46 33.03 -8.16
CA THR A 2 2.51 32.05 -7.86
C THR A 2 1.88 30.92 -7.05
N PRO A 3 2.01 29.65 -7.45
CA PRO A 3 1.33 28.58 -6.71
C PRO A 3 2.02 28.48 -5.36
N GLY A 4 1.40 29.06 -4.33
CA GLY A 4 1.83 28.88 -2.96
C GLY A 4 1.69 27.41 -2.58
N LYS A 5 2.52 26.96 -1.64
CA LYS A 5 2.46 25.60 -1.09
C LYS A 5 1.04 25.32 -0.57
N ARG A 6 0.43 24.23 -1.03
CA ARG A 6 -0.91 23.76 -0.64
C ARG A 6 -0.80 22.63 0.37
N THR A 7 -1.88 22.37 1.09
CA THR A 7 -2.04 21.20 1.96
C THR A 7 -3.20 20.36 1.45
N TYR A 8 -2.90 19.17 0.94
CA TYR A 8 -3.91 18.23 0.49
C TYR A 8 -4.32 17.29 1.62
N VAL A 9 -5.63 17.17 1.83
CA VAL A 9 -6.21 16.19 2.73
C VAL A 9 -6.66 15.00 1.89
N LEU A 10 -6.09 13.82 2.13
CA LEU A 10 -6.44 12.61 1.36
C LEU A 10 -7.49 11.80 2.13
N ASP A 11 -8.45 11.24 1.40
CA ASP A 11 -9.37 10.24 1.93
C ASP A 11 -8.82 8.81 1.79
N THR A 12 -9.49 7.84 2.42
CA THR A 12 -9.10 6.43 2.33
C THR A 12 -9.30 5.88 0.92
N ASN A 13 -10.35 6.31 0.21
CA ASN A 13 -10.67 5.83 -1.13
C ASN A 13 -9.55 6.12 -2.14
N VAL A 14 -8.93 7.30 -2.06
CA VAL A 14 -7.75 7.64 -2.85
C VAL A 14 -6.62 6.67 -2.57
N LEU A 15 -6.29 6.44 -1.29
CA LEU A 15 -5.15 5.61 -0.88
C LEU A 15 -5.36 4.11 -1.16
N ILE A 16 -6.56 3.57 -0.98
CA ILE A 16 -6.84 2.14 -1.25
C ILE A 16 -6.96 1.84 -2.75
N HIS A 17 -7.26 2.84 -3.57
CA HIS A 17 -7.22 2.69 -5.02
C HIS A 17 -5.85 3.00 -5.61
N ASP A 18 -5.06 3.86 -4.95
CA ASP A 18 -3.70 4.18 -5.36
C ASP A 18 -2.81 4.41 -4.13
N PRO A 19 -2.05 3.39 -3.68
CA PRO A 19 -1.13 3.51 -2.56
C PRO A 19 -0.04 4.56 -2.73
N THR A 20 0.31 4.89 -3.99
CA THR A 20 1.36 5.88 -4.30
C THR A 20 0.85 7.31 -4.23
N ALA A 21 -0.47 7.53 -4.12
CA ALA A 21 -1.07 8.85 -4.05
C ALA A 21 -0.42 9.72 -2.96
N LEU A 22 0.00 9.11 -1.84
CA LEU A 22 0.73 9.79 -0.76
C LEU A 22 1.96 10.58 -1.25
N PHE A 23 2.62 10.07 -2.28
CA PHE A 23 3.86 10.62 -2.82
C PHE A 23 3.65 11.45 -4.09
N LYS A 24 2.43 11.54 -4.66
CA LYS A 24 2.19 12.27 -5.91
C LYS A 24 2.00 13.79 -5.73
N PHE A 25 2.03 14.26 -4.49
CA PHE A 25 1.87 15.67 -4.12
C PHE A 25 3.20 16.32 -3.75
N GLU A 26 4.28 16.00 -4.47
CA GLU A 26 5.68 16.20 -4.07
C GLU A 26 6.03 17.65 -3.66
N GLU A 27 5.38 18.66 -4.25
CA GLU A 27 5.59 20.08 -3.92
C GLU A 27 4.72 20.61 -2.76
N HIS A 28 3.89 19.75 -2.18
CA HIS A 28 2.78 20.13 -1.30
C HIS A 28 2.74 19.28 -0.03
N ASP A 29 2.14 19.83 1.02
CA ASP A 29 1.96 19.08 2.26
C ASP A 29 0.77 18.13 2.13
N VAL A 30 0.87 16.96 2.72
CA VAL A 30 -0.23 15.99 2.81
C VAL A 30 -0.67 15.90 4.26
N PHE A 31 -1.97 15.93 4.49
CA PHE A 31 -2.58 15.74 5.80
C PHE A 31 -3.49 14.52 5.79
N LEU A 32 -3.29 13.62 6.74
CA LEU A 32 -4.13 12.43 6.93
C LEU A 32 -5.01 12.58 8.19
N PRO A 33 -6.35 12.63 8.03
CA PRO A 33 -7.28 12.55 9.14
C PRO A 33 -7.13 11.23 9.90
N MET A 34 -7.42 11.23 11.21
CA MET A 34 -7.33 10.01 12.03
C MET A 34 -8.28 8.92 11.51
N GLN A 35 -9.46 9.33 11.05
CA GLN A 35 -10.48 8.47 10.44
C GLN A 35 -9.91 7.65 9.28
N VAL A 36 -9.01 8.23 8.47
CA VAL A 36 -8.40 7.53 7.33
C VAL A 36 -7.49 6.39 7.79
N ILE A 37 -6.75 6.60 8.88
CA ILE A 37 -5.89 5.55 9.46
C ILE A 37 -6.74 4.40 10.01
N GLU A 38 -7.85 4.70 10.67
CA GLU A 38 -8.79 3.69 11.20
C GLU A 38 -9.44 2.87 10.08
N GLU A 39 -9.82 3.51 8.97
CA GLU A 39 -10.40 2.83 7.80
C GLU A 39 -9.38 1.97 7.07
N LEU A 40 -8.15 2.45 6.89
CA LEU A 40 -7.05 1.65 6.36
C LEU A 40 -6.85 0.37 7.19
N ASP A 41 -6.88 0.47 8.52
CA ASP A 41 -6.70 -0.70 9.37
C ASP A 41 -7.84 -1.72 9.23
N ASN A 42 -9.09 -1.24 9.18
CA ASN A 42 -10.24 -2.10 8.95
C ASN A 42 -10.22 -2.77 7.57
N THR A 43 -9.71 -2.08 6.55
CA THR A 43 -9.69 -2.53 5.15
C THR A 43 -8.63 -3.62 4.87
N LYS A 44 -7.61 -3.75 5.72
CA LYS A 44 -6.56 -4.79 5.59
C LYS A 44 -7.08 -6.23 5.69
N LYS A 45 -8.32 -6.42 6.15
CA LYS A 45 -8.93 -7.74 6.33
C LYS A 45 -9.34 -8.32 4.97
N GLY A 46 -8.75 -9.46 4.62
CA GLY A 46 -9.06 -10.21 3.39
C GLY A 46 -7.92 -10.26 2.38
N SER A 47 -8.23 -10.84 1.21
CA SER A 47 -7.31 -11.09 0.09
C SER A 47 -7.62 -10.25 -1.16
N SER A 48 -8.53 -9.29 -1.06
CA SER A 48 -8.88 -8.42 -2.18
C SER A 48 -7.73 -7.46 -2.55
N GLU A 49 -7.75 -6.95 -3.79
CA GLU A 49 -6.81 -5.92 -4.22
C GLU A 49 -6.88 -4.66 -3.34
N ILE A 50 -8.09 -4.28 -2.92
CA ILE A 50 -8.32 -3.16 -1.99
C ILE A 50 -7.62 -3.42 -0.64
N SER A 51 -7.76 -4.65 -0.10
CA SER A 51 -7.08 -5.06 1.14
C SER A 51 -5.56 -5.08 0.99
N ARG A 52 -5.05 -5.50 -0.18
CA ARG A 52 -3.62 -5.48 -0.53
C ARG A 52 -3.10 -4.04 -0.56
N ASN A 53 -3.82 -3.14 -1.22
CA ASN A 53 -3.45 -1.74 -1.33
C ASN A 53 -3.47 -1.05 0.04
N ALA A 54 -4.48 -1.31 0.89
CA ALA A 54 -4.50 -0.80 2.26
C ALA A 54 -3.28 -1.27 3.09
N ARG A 55 -2.86 -2.54 2.92
CA ARG A 55 -1.62 -3.04 3.54
C ARG A 55 -0.38 -2.31 3.00
N GLN A 56 -0.33 -2.05 1.69
CA GLN A 56 0.79 -1.35 1.08
C GLN A 56 0.91 0.09 1.58
N VAL A 57 -0.20 0.83 1.65
CA VAL A 57 -0.24 2.18 2.25
C VAL A 57 0.29 2.14 3.69
N SER A 58 -0.11 1.14 4.47
CA SER A 58 0.35 1.03 5.86
C SER A 58 1.84 0.71 5.97
N ARG A 59 2.42 -0.05 5.04
CA ARG A 59 3.87 -0.27 4.97
C ARG A 59 4.60 1.03 4.64
N PHE A 60 4.11 1.81 3.68
CA PHE A 60 4.68 3.13 3.36
C PHE A 60 4.63 4.08 4.55
N LEU A 61 3.50 4.13 5.28
CA LEU A 61 3.39 4.93 6.49
C LEU A 61 4.36 4.44 7.58
N ASP A 62 4.52 3.13 7.75
CA ASP A 62 5.47 2.54 8.70
C ASP A 62 6.92 2.91 8.34
N GLU A 63 7.30 2.79 7.07
CA GLU A 63 8.63 3.19 6.55
C GLU A 63 8.92 4.68 6.78
N LEU A 64 7.93 5.56 6.57
CA LEU A 64 8.07 7.00 6.82
C LEU A 64 8.20 7.32 8.32
N ILE A 65 7.51 6.57 9.18
CA ILE A 65 7.53 6.78 10.63
C ILE A 65 8.76 6.12 11.27
N ASN A 66 9.31 5.06 10.67
CA ASN A 66 10.48 4.35 11.16
C ASN A 66 11.67 5.31 11.29
N ASN A 67 12.21 5.42 12.50
CA ASN A 67 13.27 6.37 12.92
C ASN A 67 12.82 7.83 13.12
N THR A 68 11.52 8.13 13.18
CA THR A 68 11.02 9.43 13.65
C THR A 68 10.54 9.39 15.10
N ASN A 69 10.76 10.47 15.84
CA ASN A 69 10.23 10.67 17.18
C ASN A 69 8.89 11.43 17.18
N ALA A 70 8.20 11.47 18.32
CA ALA A 70 6.89 12.10 18.43
C ALA A 70 6.90 13.60 18.06
N ASP A 71 8.01 14.31 18.29
CA ASP A 71 8.14 15.72 17.95
C ASP A 71 8.34 15.93 16.44
N GLN A 72 9.03 15.01 15.76
CA GLN A 72 9.17 15.00 14.31
C GLN A 72 7.83 14.68 13.63
N ILE A 73 7.04 13.75 14.17
CA ILE A 73 5.69 13.46 13.68
C ILE A 73 4.80 14.71 13.78
N LYS A 74 4.87 15.45 14.89
CA LYS A 74 4.16 16.73 15.06
C LYS A 74 4.63 17.81 14.09
N ALA A 75 5.93 17.88 13.82
CA ALA A 75 6.50 18.82 12.86
C ALA A 75 6.24 18.45 11.39
N GLY A 76 5.69 17.26 11.14
CA GLY A 76 5.44 16.67 9.83
C GLY A 76 6.66 15.88 9.34
N ILE A 77 6.41 14.75 8.69
CA ILE A 77 7.43 13.83 8.19
C ILE A 77 7.73 14.16 6.72
N PRO A 78 9.00 14.29 6.28
CA PRO A 78 9.30 14.46 4.85
C PRO A 78 8.67 13.36 3.99
N LEU A 79 7.98 13.74 2.91
CA LEU A 79 7.41 12.78 1.95
C LEU A 79 8.50 12.32 0.97
N SER A 80 9.34 11.39 1.42
CA SER A 80 10.30 10.72 0.56
C SER A 80 9.70 9.42 0.03
N PRO A 81 9.60 9.21 -1.30
CA PRO A 81 9.19 7.93 -1.85
C PRO A 81 10.18 6.84 -1.40
N PRO A 82 9.71 5.65 -1.01
CA PRO A 82 10.61 4.55 -0.69
C PRO A 82 11.38 4.10 -1.92
N GLU A 83 12.57 3.53 -1.72
CA GLU A 83 13.46 3.09 -2.82
C GLU A 83 12.80 2.11 -3.79
N SER A 84 11.76 1.41 -3.34
CA SER A 84 10.94 0.50 -4.14
C SER A 84 10.03 1.20 -5.16
N ILE A 85 9.82 2.51 -5.04
CA ILE A 85 9.01 3.32 -5.97
C ILE A 85 9.93 4.26 -6.75
N GLN A 86 10.09 4.00 -8.05
CA GLN A 86 10.80 4.90 -8.95
C GLN A 86 9.86 6.02 -9.45
N LEU A 87 9.59 7.00 -8.59
CA LEU A 87 8.98 8.25 -9.06
C LEU A 87 10.06 9.09 -9.77
N LYS A 88 9.70 9.65 -10.93
CA LYS A 88 10.63 10.38 -11.81
C LYS A 88 11.18 11.67 -11.17
N ASP A 89 10.50 12.22 -10.17
CA ASP A 89 10.82 13.49 -9.52
C ASP A 89 11.03 13.30 -8.00
N GLN A 90 12.14 12.69 -7.59
CA GLN A 90 12.44 12.40 -6.17
C GLN A 90 12.74 13.64 -5.30
N CYS A 91 12.36 14.84 -5.71
CA CYS A 91 12.68 16.11 -5.04
C CYS A 91 11.46 16.73 -4.35
N GLY A 92 10.62 15.90 -3.72
CA GLY A 92 9.47 16.40 -2.97
C GLY A 92 9.88 17.14 -1.69
N ILE A 93 9.54 18.43 -1.58
CA ILE A 93 9.68 19.24 -0.36
C ILE A 93 8.44 19.17 0.56
N GLY A 94 7.44 18.38 0.16
CA GLY A 94 6.22 18.12 0.90
C GLY A 94 6.46 17.39 2.23
N ARG A 95 5.59 17.64 3.21
CA ARG A 95 5.58 16.94 4.49
C ARG A 95 4.23 16.29 4.75
N LEU A 96 4.25 15.11 5.35
CA LEU A 96 3.12 14.37 5.85
C LEU A 96 2.79 14.81 7.27
N TYR A 97 1.55 15.22 7.48
CA TYR A 97 0.96 15.57 8.77
C TYR A 97 -0.17 14.61 9.11
N PHE A 98 -0.35 14.32 10.39
CA PHE A 98 -1.46 13.51 10.89
C PHE A 98 -2.36 14.36 11.78
N GLN A 99 -3.64 14.00 11.86
CA GLN A 99 -4.53 14.55 12.88
C GLN A 99 -4.16 14.02 14.26
N ILE A 100 -3.63 14.90 15.12
CA ILE A 100 -3.17 14.53 16.48
C ILE A 100 -4.24 14.80 17.55
N HIS A 101 -5.20 15.67 17.25
CA HIS A 101 -6.28 16.05 18.16
C HIS A 101 -7.63 15.54 17.63
N SER A 102 -8.30 14.74 18.46
CA SER A 102 -9.60 14.16 18.13
C SER A 102 -10.70 15.23 18.22
N THR A 103 -11.34 15.52 17.10
CA THR A 103 -12.47 16.45 17.01
C THR A 103 -13.75 15.65 17.25
N LYS A 104 -14.16 15.49 18.51
CA LYS A 104 -15.44 14.80 18.82
C LYS A 104 -16.61 15.69 18.39
N HIS A 105 -17.22 15.39 17.26
CA HIS A 105 -18.58 15.83 16.93
C HIS A 105 -19.47 14.59 16.92
N GLY A 106 -20.21 14.39 18.01
CA GLY A 106 -21.00 13.19 18.23
C GLY A 106 -22.25 13.14 17.37
N ASN A 107 -22.40 12.05 16.60
CA ASN A 107 -23.71 11.43 16.34
C ASN A 107 -23.54 9.95 15.90
N PRO A 108 -24.52 9.05 16.11
CA PRO A 108 -24.30 7.59 16.09
C PRO A 108 -24.68 6.87 14.79
N LEU A 109 -24.19 7.31 13.61
CA LEU A 109 -24.36 6.58 12.34
C LEU A 109 -23.01 6.34 11.66
N GLN A 110 -22.40 5.17 11.83
CA GLN A 110 -20.98 4.88 11.54
C GLN A 110 -20.46 5.34 10.16
N ASN A 111 -21.21 5.17 9.07
CA ASN A 111 -20.74 5.61 7.74
C ASN A 111 -20.95 7.12 7.49
N ILE A 112 -22.02 7.69 8.04
CA ILE A 112 -22.20 9.15 8.02
C ILE A 112 -21.17 9.82 8.93
N VAL A 113 -20.76 9.14 10.00
CA VAL A 113 -19.75 9.57 10.96
C VAL A 113 -18.37 9.60 10.32
N ALA A 114 -18.01 8.60 9.53
CA ALA A 114 -16.71 8.54 8.86
C ALA A 114 -16.44 9.76 7.95
N ASP A 115 -17.29 9.98 6.96
CA ASP A 115 -17.20 11.16 6.07
C ASP A 115 -17.20 12.46 6.87
N ASN A 116 -18.09 12.58 7.86
CA ASN A 116 -18.20 13.78 8.67
C ASN A 116 -16.97 14.01 9.54
N ASN A 117 -16.30 12.94 10.00
CA ASN A 117 -15.05 13.04 10.76
C ASN A 117 -13.92 13.55 9.87
N ILE A 118 -13.84 13.08 8.62
CA ILE A 118 -12.89 13.59 7.63
C ILE A 118 -13.16 15.08 7.38
N LEU A 119 -14.41 15.46 7.11
CA LEU A 119 -14.79 16.86 6.89
C LEU A 119 -14.52 17.75 8.12
N ALA A 120 -14.80 17.26 9.32
CA ALA A 120 -14.52 17.97 10.57
C ALA A 120 -13.02 18.18 10.78
N ALA A 121 -12.18 17.21 10.43
CA ALA A 121 -10.74 17.33 10.47
C ALA A 121 -10.24 18.39 9.48
N VAL A 122 -10.75 18.39 8.24
CA VAL A 122 -10.42 19.38 7.21
C VAL A 122 -10.82 20.79 7.67
N LEU A 123 -12.04 20.93 8.20
CA LEU A 123 -12.56 22.20 8.71
C LEU A 123 -11.70 22.73 9.87
N THR A 124 -11.37 21.87 10.82
CA THR A 124 -10.51 22.23 11.96
C THR A 124 -9.13 22.69 11.48
N LEU A 125 -8.53 21.98 10.52
CA LEU A 125 -7.25 22.36 9.92
C LEU A 125 -7.34 23.74 9.25
N HIS A 126 -8.42 24.01 8.52
CA HIS A 126 -8.67 25.28 7.86
C HIS A 126 -8.85 26.44 8.87
N GLU A 127 -9.62 26.21 9.93
CA GLU A 127 -9.87 27.21 10.99
C GLU A 127 -8.62 27.52 11.82
N GLN A 128 -7.81 26.51 12.15
CA GLN A 128 -6.56 26.67 12.89
C GLN A 128 -5.48 27.37 12.06
N HIS A 129 -5.53 27.22 10.73
CA HIS A 129 -4.56 27.79 9.82
C HIS A 129 -5.22 28.52 8.64
N PRO A 130 -5.84 29.70 8.86
CA PRO A 130 -6.59 30.42 7.82
C PRO A 130 -5.76 30.88 6.61
N LYS A 131 -4.42 30.85 6.74
CA LYS A 131 -3.48 31.21 5.67
C LYS A 131 -3.08 30.02 4.80
N LEU A 132 -3.37 28.78 5.21
CA LEU A 132 -3.07 27.58 4.44
C LEU A 132 -4.17 27.34 3.41
N SER A 133 -3.75 27.00 2.18
CA SER A 133 -4.66 26.52 1.14
C SER A 133 -4.91 25.04 1.37
N VAL A 134 -5.98 24.72 2.12
CA VAL A 134 -6.40 23.34 2.42
C VAL A 134 -7.36 22.85 1.34
N ILE A 135 -7.06 21.69 0.74
CA ILE A 135 -7.85 21.10 -0.35
C ILE A 135 -8.12 19.63 -0.01
N LEU A 136 -9.39 19.22 0.02
CA LEU A 136 -9.76 17.82 0.17
C LEU A 136 -9.66 17.12 -1.19
N VAL A 137 -8.94 16.01 -1.26
CA VAL A 137 -8.80 15.19 -2.46
C VAL A 137 -9.52 13.87 -2.23
N SER A 138 -10.49 13.56 -3.08
CA SER A 138 -11.35 12.40 -2.91
C SER A 138 -11.85 11.87 -4.25
N LYS A 139 -12.01 10.55 -4.37
CA LYS A 139 -12.72 9.90 -5.50
C LYS A 139 -14.23 9.83 -5.30
N ASP A 140 -14.76 10.12 -4.11
CA ASP A 140 -16.19 10.04 -3.81
C ASP A 140 -16.88 11.39 -4.08
N ILE A 141 -17.77 11.40 -5.07
CA ILE A 141 -18.56 12.58 -5.43
C ILE A 141 -19.42 13.10 -4.27
N ASN A 142 -19.94 12.22 -3.41
CA ASN A 142 -20.77 12.62 -2.28
C ASN A 142 -19.94 13.35 -1.23
N LEU A 143 -18.71 12.88 -0.96
CA LEU A 143 -17.81 13.52 -0.03
C LEU A 143 -17.42 14.93 -0.54
N ARG A 144 -17.12 15.06 -1.84
CA ARG A 144 -16.83 16.36 -2.47
C ARG A 144 -18.01 17.33 -2.44
N ILE A 145 -19.23 16.84 -2.66
CA ILE A 145 -20.45 17.65 -2.55
C ILE A 145 -20.63 18.15 -1.10
N LYS A 146 -20.47 17.26 -0.10
CA LYS A 146 -20.56 17.65 1.32
C LYS A 146 -19.51 18.69 1.69
N ALA A 147 -18.26 18.51 1.27
CA ALA A 147 -17.20 19.51 1.45
C ALA A 147 -17.59 20.87 0.86
N SER A 148 -18.09 20.88 -0.38
CA SER A 148 -18.52 22.11 -1.06
C SER A 148 -19.65 22.83 -0.30
N ILE A 149 -20.64 22.07 0.22
CA ILE A 149 -21.73 22.61 1.05
C ILE A 149 -21.18 23.20 2.36
N SER A 150 -20.14 22.60 2.93
CA SER A 150 -19.43 23.09 4.12
C SER A 150 -18.44 24.23 3.85
N GLY A 151 -18.35 24.71 2.60
CA GLY A 151 -17.44 25.80 2.22
C GLY A 151 -15.98 25.38 2.08
N LEU A 152 -15.69 24.08 2.05
CA LEU A 152 -14.36 23.52 1.84
C LEU A 152 -14.08 23.32 0.35
N ILE A 153 -12.83 23.54 -0.05
CA ILE A 153 -12.37 23.23 -1.42
C ILE A 153 -12.15 21.72 -1.51
N ALA A 154 -12.77 21.08 -2.50
CA ALA A 154 -12.57 19.68 -2.79
C ALA A 154 -12.27 19.46 -4.28
N GLU A 155 -11.30 18.59 -4.57
CA GLU A 155 -10.85 18.24 -5.92
C GLU A 155 -11.01 16.72 -6.14
N ASP A 156 -11.31 16.33 -7.39
CA ASP A 156 -11.31 14.91 -7.76
C ASP A 156 -9.88 14.39 -7.85
N TYR A 157 -9.67 13.15 -7.45
CA TYR A 157 -8.39 12.49 -7.67
C TYR A 157 -8.38 11.87 -9.07
N GLU A 158 -7.99 12.68 -10.05
CA GLU A 158 -7.73 12.22 -11.41
C GLU A 158 -6.29 11.70 -11.48
N ASN A 159 -6.12 10.39 -11.32
CA ASN A 159 -4.86 9.77 -11.69
C ASN A 159 -4.86 9.59 -13.21
N ASP A 160 -4.42 10.62 -13.93
CA ASP A 160 -4.25 10.61 -15.40
C ASP A 160 -3.16 9.60 -15.87
N ARG A 161 -2.61 8.81 -14.94
CA ARG A 161 -1.81 7.61 -15.19
C ARG A 161 -2.52 6.38 -14.64
N ALA A 162 -3.52 5.93 -15.38
CA ALA A 162 -3.96 4.55 -15.29
C ALA A 162 -2.78 3.63 -15.65
N LEU A 163 -2.22 2.93 -14.66
CA LEU A 163 -1.40 1.72 -14.80
C LEU A 163 0.02 1.86 -15.42
N ASP A 164 0.89 2.70 -14.85
CA ASP A 164 2.34 2.63 -15.20
C ASP A 164 3.21 1.89 -14.17
N ASP A 165 2.75 1.65 -12.94
CA ASP A 165 3.58 1.02 -11.90
C ASP A 165 3.32 -0.48 -11.79
N PHE A 166 3.76 -1.21 -12.83
CA PHE A 166 3.82 -2.68 -12.83
C PHE A 166 4.65 -3.25 -11.65
N SER A 167 5.51 -2.43 -11.04
CA SER A 167 6.28 -2.77 -9.82
C SER A 167 5.41 -3.01 -8.59
N LEU A 168 4.19 -2.45 -8.54
CA LEU A 168 3.24 -2.65 -7.44
C LEU A 168 2.32 -3.86 -7.68
N LEU A 169 2.27 -4.37 -8.90
CA LEU A 169 1.58 -5.62 -9.18
C LEU A 169 2.39 -6.78 -8.59
N PHE A 170 1.68 -7.82 -8.15
CA PHE A 170 2.37 -9.05 -7.78
C PHE A 170 3.07 -9.55 -9.04
N SER A 171 4.41 -9.62 -9.01
CA SER A 171 5.23 -9.97 -10.17
C SER A 171 4.95 -11.40 -10.67
N GLY A 172 4.27 -12.22 -9.87
CA GLY A 172 4.15 -13.65 -10.10
C GLY A 172 5.43 -14.41 -9.78
N VAL A 173 6.48 -13.72 -9.30
CA VAL A 173 7.81 -14.30 -9.08
C VAL A 173 8.29 -14.00 -7.66
N SER A 174 8.89 -14.96 -6.96
CA SER A 174 9.46 -14.72 -5.63
C SER A 174 10.78 -15.45 -5.41
N ALA A 175 11.73 -14.78 -4.78
CA ALA A 175 13.00 -15.37 -4.38
C ALA A 175 12.79 -16.30 -3.18
N LEU A 176 13.34 -17.51 -3.27
CA LEU A 176 13.46 -18.43 -2.15
C LEU A 176 14.72 -18.12 -1.34
N PRO A 177 14.70 -18.32 -0.01
CA PRO A 177 15.89 -18.14 0.80
C PRO A 177 16.93 -19.23 0.48
N GLU A 178 18.23 -18.94 0.62
CA GLU A 178 19.31 -19.89 0.32
C GLU A 178 19.22 -21.20 1.12
N ASP A 179 18.61 -21.15 2.31
CA ASP A 179 18.39 -22.31 3.18
C ASP A 179 17.08 -23.06 2.89
N PHE A 180 16.37 -22.74 1.81
CA PHE A 180 15.09 -23.34 1.42
C PHE A 180 15.09 -24.88 1.48
N TRP A 181 16.05 -25.51 0.78
CA TRP A 181 16.13 -26.98 0.77
C TRP A 181 16.46 -27.56 2.15
N LYS A 182 17.24 -26.83 2.96
CA LYS A 182 17.54 -27.24 4.34
C LYS A 182 16.30 -27.13 5.24
N LYS A 183 15.44 -26.14 5.03
CA LYS A 183 14.19 -25.96 5.78
C LYS A 183 13.15 -27.02 5.44
N HIS A 184 13.04 -27.39 4.17
CA HIS A 184 11.99 -28.27 3.67
C HIS A 184 12.41 -29.74 3.49
N HIS A 185 13.65 -30.12 3.83
CA HIS A 185 14.18 -31.48 3.59
C HIS A 185 13.38 -32.62 4.24
N GLN A 186 12.73 -32.38 5.38
CA GLN A 186 12.03 -33.45 6.14
C GLN A 186 10.71 -33.85 5.47
N ASP A 187 10.03 -32.89 4.85
CA ASP A 187 8.72 -33.07 4.21
C ASP A 187 8.82 -33.13 2.68
N LEU A 188 10.04 -33.08 2.14
CA LEU A 188 10.28 -33.08 0.70
C LEU A 188 10.01 -34.46 0.10
N ARG A 189 9.02 -34.52 -0.79
CA ARG A 189 8.80 -35.65 -1.68
C ARG A 189 9.06 -35.22 -3.11
N SER A 190 10.07 -35.80 -3.76
CA SER A 190 10.36 -35.57 -5.18
C SER A 190 10.01 -36.77 -6.04
N TRP A 191 9.53 -36.53 -7.26
CA TRP A 191 9.31 -37.57 -8.27
C TRP A 191 9.46 -37.01 -9.67
N ASN A 192 9.73 -37.90 -10.62
CA ASN A 192 9.78 -37.57 -12.04
C ASN A 192 8.53 -38.12 -12.74
N ASP A 193 7.87 -37.28 -13.52
CA ASP A 193 6.78 -37.70 -14.41
C ASP A 193 6.95 -37.06 -15.79
N LYS A 194 6.90 -37.88 -16.85
CA LYS A 194 7.04 -37.44 -18.26
C LYS A 194 8.21 -36.48 -18.54
N GLY A 195 9.36 -36.72 -17.92
CA GLY A 195 10.56 -35.89 -18.09
C GLY A 195 10.54 -34.56 -17.34
N CYS A 196 9.56 -34.34 -16.45
CA CYS A 196 9.50 -33.20 -15.55
C CYS A 196 9.75 -33.64 -14.10
N THR A 197 10.50 -32.85 -13.35
CA THR A 197 10.72 -33.04 -11.91
C THR A 197 9.66 -32.31 -11.11
N TYR A 198 9.05 -33.00 -10.16
CA TYR A 198 8.03 -32.46 -9.26
C TYR A 198 8.49 -32.62 -7.82
N CYS A 199 8.12 -31.66 -6.97
CA CYS A 199 8.38 -31.68 -5.54
C CYS A 199 7.09 -31.36 -4.78
N GLU A 200 6.83 -32.08 -3.70
CA GLU A 200 5.80 -31.74 -2.71
C GLU A 200 6.50 -31.37 -1.40
N ILE A 201 6.07 -30.27 -0.80
CA ILE A 201 6.54 -29.78 0.51
C ILE A 201 5.37 -29.27 1.35
N ALA A 202 5.56 -29.10 2.65
CA ALA A 202 4.61 -28.45 3.55
C ALA A 202 5.04 -26.99 3.80
N LEU A 203 4.14 -26.03 3.55
CA LEU A 203 4.40 -24.61 3.81
C LEU A 203 4.50 -24.33 5.31
N GLN A 204 5.56 -23.63 5.69
CA GLN A 204 5.70 -23.05 7.02
C GLN A 204 4.68 -21.93 7.22
N LYS A 205 4.41 -21.55 8.48
CA LYS A 205 3.31 -20.63 8.83
C LYS A 205 3.47 -19.24 8.22
N GLU A 206 4.71 -18.83 8.00
CA GLU A 206 5.12 -17.54 7.46
C GLU A 206 5.15 -17.50 5.93
N GLU A 207 5.02 -18.65 5.26
CA GLU A 207 5.06 -18.76 3.81
C GLU A 207 3.64 -18.70 3.22
N GLU A 208 3.39 -17.74 2.33
CA GLU A 208 2.17 -17.62 1.53
C GLU A 208 2.52 -17.66 0.04
N TRP A 209 2.12 -18.73 -0.63
CA TRP A 209 2.32 -18.92 -2.07
C TRP A 209 0.98 -19.10 -2.79
N TYR A 210 0.98 -18.81 -4.09
CA TYR A 210 -0.22 -18.84 -4.93
C TYR A 210 -0.04 -19.76 -6.14
N PRO A 211 -1.09 -20.43 -6.63
CA PRO A 211 -1.03 -21.20 -7.86
C PRO A 211 -0.50 -20.35 -9.04
N ASN A 212 0.35 -20.96 -9.87
CA ASN A 212 1.08 -20.35 -10.98
C ASN A 212 2.12 -19.29 -10.62
N GLN A 213 2.47 -19.14 -9.34
CA GLN A 213 3.63 -18.35 -8.92
C GLN A 213 4.93 -19.08 -9.30
N ASP A 214 5.88 -18.34 -9.84
CA ASP A 214 7.25 -18.80 -10.08
C ASP A 214 8.13 -18.45 -8.87
N LEU A 215 9.00 -19.37 -8.49
CA LEU A 215 9.89 -19.30 -7.35
C LEU A 215 11.31 -19.55 -7.87
N TYR A 216 12.28 -18.76 -7.43
CA TYR A 216 13.66 -18.96 -7.87
C TYR A 216 14.61 -18.94 -6.69
N LEU A 217 15.64 -19.77 -6.74
CA LEU A 217 16.76 -19.72 -5.80
C LEU A 217 17.83 -18.79 -6.36
N PRO A 218 18.11 -17.64 -5.70
CA PRO A 218 19.22 -16.79 -6.11
C PRO A 218 20.55 -17.51 -5.87
N GLY A 219 21.39 -17.65 -6.90
CA GLY A 219 22.68 -18.34 -6.83
C GLY A 219 23.11 -18.95 -8.17
N GLU A 220 24.25 -19.66 -8.20
CA GLU A 220 24.84 -20.20 -9.44
C GLU A 220 24.01 -21.33 -10.09
N GLU A 221 23.13 -22.01 -9.33
CA GLU A 221 22.37 -23.16 -9.84
C GLU A 221 21.03 -22.79 -10.52
N ASN A 222 20.64 -21.50 -10.56
CA ASN A 222 19.43 -20.97 -11.24
C ASN A 222 18.21 -21.90 -11.18
N ILE A 223 17.89 -22.42 -9.99
CA ILE A 223 16.76 -23.33 -9.83
C ILE A 223 15.48 -22.48 -9.87
N GLU A 224 14.67 -22.70 -10.89
CA GLU A 224 13.33 -22.11 -11.04
C GLU A 224 12.24 -23.18 -10.84
N LEU A 225 11.25 -22.87 -10.03
CA LEU A 225 10.16 -23.75 -9.61
C LEU A 225 8.83 -23.04 -9.85
N ARG A 226 7.82 -23.75 -10.35
CA ARG A 226 6.45 -23.23 -10.48
C ARG A 226 5.53 -23.88 -9.46
N VAL A 227 4.76 -23.07 -8.73
CA VAL A 227 3.67 -23.54 -7.87
C VAL A 227 2.52 -24.03 -8.75
N LEU A 228 2.25 -25.32 -8.75
CA LEU A 228 1.12 -25.88 -9.51
C LEU A 228 -0.18 -25.79 -8.72
N GLN A 229 -0.13 -26.09 -7.43
CA GLN A 229 -1.28 -26.10 -6.55
C GLN A 229 -0.85 -25.94 -5.10
N VAL A 230 -1.72 -25.30 -4.32
CA VAL A 230 -1.63 -25.20 -2.86
C VAL A 230 -2.85 -25.93 -2.31
N LEU A 231 -2.63 -27.01 -1.56
CA LEU A 231 -3.67 -27.83 -0.96
C LEU A 231 -4.09 -27.27 0.41
N ASP A 232 -5.34 -27.55 0.83
CA ASP A 232 -5.93 -27.03 2.07
C ASP A 232 -5.13 -27.40 3.34
N ASN A 233 -4.36 -28.49 3.29
CA ASN A 233 -3.46 -28.91 4.37
C ASN A 233 -2.08 -28.23 4.33
N ARG A 234 -1.96 -27.08 3.67
CA ARG A 234 -0.72 -26.32 3.46
C ARG A 234 0.37 -27.11 2.72
N LYS A 235 0.02 -28.17 1.99
CA LYS A 235 0.97 -28.82 1.09
C LYS A 235 0.99 -28.13 -0.25
N VAL A 236 2.17 -27.99 -0.83
CA VAL A 236 2.35 -27.39 -2.14
C VAL A 236 3.01 -28.37 -3.08
N THR A 237 2.48 -28.46 -4.30
CA THR A 237 3.14 -29.14 -5.40
C THR A 237 3.87 -28.11 -6.26
N LEU A 238 5.19 -28.28 -6.36
CA LEU A 238 6.09 -27.53 -7.19
C LEU A 238 6.51 -28.35 -8.41
N LYS A 239 6.74 -27.68 -9.52
CA LYS A 239 7.35 -28.25 -10.71
C LYS A 239 8.65 -27.53 -11.00
N LEU A 240 9.72 -28.27 -11.22
CA LEU A 240 10.98 -27.70 -11.72
C LEU A 240 10.75 -27.20 -13.15
N VAL A 241 11.08 -25.93 -13.37
CA VAL A 241 11.00 -25.29 -14.68
C VAL A 241 12.27 -25.63 -15.44
N ASN A 242 12.10 -26.02 -16.70
CA ASN A 242 13.25 -26.26 -17.59
C ASN A 242 13.80 -24.91 -18.02
N ASP A 243 15.08 -24.68 -17.78
CA ASP A 243 15.79 -23.51 -18.27
C ASP A 243 16.18 -23.73 -19.75
N PHE A 244 15.59 -22.94 -20.65
CA PHE A 244 15.89 -22.94 -22.09
C PHE A 244 16.73 -21.72 -22.50
N ARG A 245 17.30 -20.95 -21.56
CA ARG A 245 18.05 -19.72 -21.88
C ARG A 245 19.37 -19.99 -22.62
N ASN A 246 19.85 -21.23 -22.61
CA ASN A 246 21.10 -21.65 -23.25
C ASN A 246 20.92 -22.73 -24.33
N ASP A 247 19.68 -23.02 -24.76
CA ASP A 247 19.37 -23.97 -25.84
C ASP A 247 19.23 -23.27 -27.21
#